data_AF-A0A2S5GJT4-F1
#
_entry.id   AF-A0A2S5GJT4-F1
#
_cell.length_a   1.000
_cell.length_b   1.000
_cell.length_c   1.000
_cell.angle_alpha   90.00
_cell.angle_beta   90.00
_cell.angle_gamma   90.00
#
_symmetry.space_group_name_H-M   'P 1'
#
loop_
_entity.id
_entity.type
_entity.pdbx_description
1 polymer ?
#
loop_
_entity_poly.entity_id
_entity_poly.type
_entity_poly.pdbx_seq_one_letter_code
_entity_poly.pdbx_strand_id
1 'polypeptide(L)'
;MKNFSLRTFATALSLSVLAGVAATAHAADASKATGATNATNATSNATNATSNATVKVEDAWVRATVPNQHATGVFMRLTSPEAGRLIAVESDAAKHVEVHEMAMQDDVMKMRQVPAIALPAGQPVDLKPGGYHVMLIDLARQITPGDHIDVTLIVEDAKQQQHRVPVSVEARALNAKAGEAPAKHGH
;
A
#
# COMPACT_ATOMS: atom_id res chain seq x y z
N MET A 1 28.13 -53.99 -3.31
CA MET A 1 26.68 -54.13 -3.11
C MET A 1 26.00 -53.03 -3.91
N LYS A 2 25.78 -53.28 -5.21
CA LYS A 2 24.45 -53.42 -5.86
C LYS A 2 23.65 -52.11 -6.00
N ASN A 3 24.08 -51.30 -6.97
CA ASN A 3 23.33 -50.76 -8.12
C ASN A 3 21.80 -50.56 -7.96
N PHE A 4 21.32 -49.32 -8.12
CA PHE A 4 19.92 -48.97 -8.43
C PHE A 4 19.97 -47.77 -9.42
N SER A 5 19.95 -48.00 -10.73
CA SER A 5 18.79 -48.21 -11.63
C SER A 5 18.26 -46.89 -12.23
N LEU A 6 18.63 -46.68 -13.49
CA LEU A 6 18.03 -45.77 -14.47
C LEU A 6 16.50 -45.88 -14.48
N ARG A 7 15.81 -44.74 -14.62
CA ARG A 7 14.48 -44.68 -15.24
C ARG A 7 14.32 -43.40 -16.08
N THR A 8 14.54 -43.57 -17.38
CA THR A 8 14.04 -42.76 -18.49
C THR A 8 12.51 -42.69 -18.48
N PHE A 9 11.94 -41.49 -18.54
CA PHE A 9 10.55 -41.18 -18.94
C PHE A 9 10.54 -39.70 -19.34
N ALA A 10 9.79 -39.18 -20.30
CA ALA A 10 9.09 -39.64 -21.48
C ALA A 10 8.69 -38.33 -22.21
N THR A 11 8.90 -38.25 -23.51
CA THR A 11 8.48 -37.16 -24.41
C THR A 11 6.96 -37.12 -24.60
N ALA A 12 6.37 -35.91 -24.57
CA ALA A 12 5.14 -35.51 -25.27
C ALA A 12 5.10 -33.95 -25.24
N LEU A 13 5.36 -33.22 -26.32
CA LEU A 13 4.52 -32.92 -27.49
C LEU A 13 3.10 -32.47 -27.14
N SER A 14 2.90 -31.16 -27.08
CA SER A 14 1.59 -30.53 -27.34
C SER A 14 1.79 -29.19 -28.04
N LEU A 15 1.40 -29.19 -29.32
CA LEU A 15 1.27 -28.06 -30.22
C LEU A 15 -0.12 -27.46 -30.01
N SER A 16 -0.24 -26.13 -29.93
CA SER A 16 -1.55 -25.46 -30.02
C SER A 16 -1.40 -24.18 -30.83
N VAL A 17 -1.89 -24.28 -32.06
CA VAL A 17 -2.15 -23.19 -33.01
C VAL A 17 -3.41 -22.47 -32.55
N LEU A 18 -3.38 -21.15 -32.45
CA LEU A 18 -4.59 -20.34 -32.36
C LEU A 18 -4.64 -19.37 -33.54
N ALA A 19 -5.56 -19.68 -34.44
CA ALA A 19 -5.93 -18.85 -35.58
C ALA A 19 -7.05 -17.89 -35.19
N GLY A 20 -6.95 -16.65 -35.69
CA GLY A 20 -8.04 -15.85 -36.27
C GLY A 20 -9.23 -15.44 -35.39
N VAL A 21 -9.48 -14.14 -35.32
CA VAL A 21 -10.74 -13.46 -35.67
C VAL A 21 -10.61 -12.00 -35.23
N ALA A 22 -10.57 -11.07 -36.18
CA ALA A 22 -10.89 -9.68 -35.92
C ALA A 22 -11.93 -9.25 -36.95
N ALA A 23 -13.16 -9.13 -36.45
CA ALA A 23 -14.35 -8.80 -37.19
C ALA A 23 -14.32 -7.35 -37.70
N THR A 24 -14.79 -7.18 -38.93
CA THR A 24 -15.15 -5.93 -39.59
C THR A 24 -16.49 -5.37 -39.07
N ALA A 25 -16.52 -4.09 -38.71
CA ALA A 25 -17.71 -3.21 -38.70
C ALA A 25 -17.23 -1.78 -38.41
N HIS A 26 -17.84 -0.68 -38.84
CA HIS A 26 -18.72 -0.29 -39.95
C HIS A 26 -18.64 1.26 -39.91
N ALA A 27 -18.58 1.91 -41.06
CA ALA A 27 -18.37 3.35 -41.18
C ALA A 27 -19.53 4.18 -40.59
N ALA A 28 -19.21 5.35 -40.05
CA ALA A 28 -20.12 6.50 -40.04
C ALA A 28 -19.31 7.81 -40.14
N ASP A 29 -19.59 8.51 -41.23
CA ASP A 29 -19.10 9.81 -41.68
C ASP A 29 -19.71 10.98 -40.88
N ALA A 30 -18.93 12.05 -40.62
CA ALA A 30 -19.31 13.44 -40.89
C ALA A 30 -18.40 14.48 -40.20
N SER A 31 -17.60 15.15 -41.04
CA SER A 31 -17.49 16.63 -41.19
C SER A 31 -16.91 17.55 -40.08
N LYS A 32 -15.72 18.08 -40.42
CA LYS A 32 -15.36 19.53 -40.53
C LYS A 32 -15.23 20.38 -39.24
N ALA A 33 -13.98 20.74 -38.92
CA ALA A 33 -13.58 22.14 -38.68
C ALA A 33 -12.04 22.30 -38.67
N THR A 34 -11.55 23.08 -39.64
CA THR A 34 -10.21 23.66 -39.69
C THR A 34 -10.07 24.76 -38.64
N GLY A 35 -8.98 24.76 -37.88
CA GLY A 35 -8.61 25.86 -36.98
C GLY A 35 -7.21 25.65 -36.43
N ALA A 36 -6.23 26.36 -37.00
CA ALA A 36 -4.84 26.36 -36.56
C ALA A 36 -4.66 27.19 -35.28
N THR A 37 -3.92 26.68 -34.30
CA THR A 37 -3.13 27.48 -33.35
C THR A 37 -1.97 26.67 -32.77
N ASN A 38 -0.78 27.28 -32.79
CA ASN A 38 0.49 26.78 -32.26
C ASN A 38 0.43 26.37 -30.77
N ALA A 39 1.12 25.28 -30.41
CA ALA A 39 1.87 25.21 -29.14
C ALA A 39 2.95 24.13 -29.19
N THR A 40 4.16 24.58 -28.95
CA THR A 40 5.46 23.93 -28.80
C THR A 40 5.44 22.78 -27.79
N ASN A 41 6.24 21.75 -28.07
CA ASN A 41 6.57 20.60 -27.21
C ASN A 41 6.44 20.88 -25.70
N ALA A 42 5.37 20.39 -25.08
CA ALA A 42 5.40 20.03 -23.68
C ALA A 42 6.05 18.64 -23.58
N THR A 43 7.30 18.60 -23.12
CA THR A 43 7.92 17.40 -22.58
C THR A 43 7.04 16.90 -21.44
N SER A 44 6.12 15.99 -21.73
CA SER A 44 5.34 15.28 -20.73
C SER A 44 6.33 14.47 -19.91
N ASN A 45 6.68 15.02 -18.75
CA ASN A 45 7.32 14.28 -17.68
C ASN A 45 6.38 13.13 -17.35
N ALA A 46 6.66 11.94 -17.89
CA ALA A 46 5.93 10.73 -17.58
C ALA A 46 6.19 10.40 -16.10
N THR A 47 5.46 11.06 -15.21
CA THR A 47 5.11 10.45 -13.93
C THR A 47 4.34 9.21 -14.31
N ASN A 48 5.04 8.09 -14.29
CA ASN A 48 4.46 6.77 -14.34
C ASN A 48 3.66 6.62 -13.04
N ALA A 49 2.50 7.27 -13.00
CA ALA A 49 1.46 7.03 -12.02
C ALA A 49 0.92 5.64 -12.38
N THR A 50 1.66 4.62 -11.94
CA THR A 50 1.17 3.26 -11.87
C THR A 50 -0.19 3.36 -11.20
N SER A 51 -1.22 3.14 -12.00
CA SER A 51 -2.61 3.13 -11.55
C SER A 51 -2.67 2.00 -10.53
N ASN A 52 -2.54 2.37 -9.26
CA ASN A 52 -2.40 1.42 -8.18
C ASN A 52 -3.63 0.55 -8.12
N ALA A 53 -3.42 -0.77 -8.01
CA ALA A 53 -4.46 -1.67 -7.57
C ALA A 53 -5.20 -1.05 -6.38
N THR A 54 -6.52 -1.05 -6.51
CA THR A 54 -7.55 -0.22 -5.89
C THR A 54 -7.64 -0.30 -4.36
N VAL A 55 -6.53 -0.24 -3.60
CA VAL A 55 -6.55 -0.20 -2.13
C VAL A 55 -6.91 1.21 -1.69
N LYS A 56 -8.09 1.36 -1.10
CA LYS A 56 -8.51 2.60 -0.46
C LYS A 56 -7.81 2.73 0.87
N VAL A 57 -7.16 3.87 1.07
CA VAL A 57 -6.54 4.25 2.33
C VAL A 57 -7.31 5.43 2.87
N GLU A 58 -7.89 5.27 4.05
CA GLU A 58 -8.72 6.27 4.72
C GLU A 58 -8.11 6.57 6.09
N ASP A 59 -8.34 7.78 6.60
CA ASP A 59 -7.93 8.19 7.95
C ASP A 59 -6.46 7.88 8.25
N ALA A 60 -5.56 8.14 7.29
CA ALA A 60 -4.14 7.85 7.45
C ALA A 60 -3.43 8.98 8.19
N TRP A 61 -2.87 8.66 9.36
CA TRP A 61 -2.17 9.61 10.21
C TRP A 61 -1.02 8.93 10.96
N VAL A 62 -0.01 9.72 11.31
CA VAL A 62 1.12 9.28 12.12
C VAL A 62 1.07 9.94 13.48
N ARG A 63 1.47 9.22 14.52
CA ARG A 63 1.62 9.83 15.84
C ARG A 63 2.79 10.82 15.84
N ALA A 64 2.56 12.02 16.36
CA ALA A 64 3.64 12.98 16.61
C ALA A 64 4.56 12.47 17.71
N THR A 65 5.87 12.66 17.53
CA THR A 65 6.91 12.27 18.49
C THR A 65 7.24 13.39 19.46
N VAL A 66 7.53 13.02 20.71
CA VAL A 66 8.13 13.94 21.69
C VAL A 66 9.64 14.05 21.46
N PRO A 67 10.30 15.12 21.93
CA PRO A 67 11.75 15.21 21.91
C PRO A 67 12.36 13.93 22.53
N ASN A 68 13.41 13.39 21.89
CA ASN A 68 14.10 12.16 22.31
C ASN A 68 13.33 10.83 22.08
N GLN A 69 12.18 10.85 21.38
CA GLN A 69 11.57 9.62 20.84
C GLN A 69 11.97 9.39 19.39
N HIS A 70 12.54 8.21 19.13
CA HIS A 70 13.01 7.78 17.81
C HIS A 70 12.10 6.75 17.15
N ALA A 71 10.94 6.47 17.76
CA ALA A 71 9.95 5.56 17.21
C ALA A 71 8.55 6.18 17.25
N THR A 72 7.74 5.90 16.22
CA THR A 72 6.34 6.34 16.16
C THR A 72 5.44 5.30 15.48
N GLY A 73 4.13 5.40 15.70
CA GLY A 73 3.12 4.56 15.09
C GLY A 73 2.35 5.30 14.00
N VAL A 74 2.18 4.67 12.84
CA VAL A 74 1.26 5.06 11.78
C VAL A 74 -0.02 4.23 11.89
N PHE A 75 -1.14 4.93 11.75
CA PHE A 75 -2.50 4.41 11.84
C PHE A 75 -3.26 4.82 10.58
N MET A 76 -4.06 3.91 10.05
CA MET A 76 -4.80 4.10 8.81
C MET A 76 -5.84 3.00 8.66
N ARG A 77 -6.85 3.24 7.84
CA ARG A 77 -7.86 2.25 7.48
C ARG A 77 -7.65 1.82 6.04
N LEU A 78 -7.36 0.53 5.85
CA LEU A 78 -7.08 -0.04 4.52
C LEU A 78 -8.29 -0.84 4.05
N THR A 79 -8.81 -0.54 2.87
CA THR A 79 -9.89 -1.32 2.25
C THR A 79 -9.47 -1.71 0.84
N SER A 80 -9.22 -3.00 0.63
CA SER A 80 -8.91 -3.56 -0.69
C SER A 80 -10.14 -4.22 -1.28
N PRO A 81 -10.55 -3.95 -2.54
CA PRO A 81 -11.65 -4.66 -3.19
C PRO A 81 -11.26 -6.09 -3.58
N GLU A 82 -9.97 -6.38 -3.69
CA GLU A 82 -9.45 -7.71 -3.97
C GLU A 82 -8.79 -8.31 -2.73
N ALA A 83 -8.75 -9.64 -2.65
CA ALA A 83 -8.04 -10.33 -1.59
C ALA A 83 -6.54 -10.16 -1.80
N GLY A 84 -5.84 -9.74 -0.75
CA GLY A 84 -4.40 -9.53 -0.77
C GLY A 84 -3.81 -9.54 0.63
N ARG A 85 -2.58 -9.09 0.74
CA ARG A 85 -1.87 -8.93 2.01
C ARG A 85 -0.92 -7.74 1.93
N LEU A 86 -0.92 -6.91 2.96
CA LEU A 86 0.11 -5.90 3.13
C LEU A 86 1.36 -6.62 3.65
N ILE A 87 2.41 -6.70 2.84
CA ILE A 87 3.63 -7.45 3.16
C ILE A 87 4.75 -6.56 3.70
N ALA A 88 4.72 -5.27 3.40
CA ALA A 88 5.70 -4.32 3.88
C ALA A 88 5.16 -2.89 3.77
N VAL A 89 5.78 -2.00 4.53
CA VAL A 89 5.58 -0.56 4.43
C VAL A 89 6.97 0.06 4.41
N GLU A 90 7.18 1.02 3.53
CA GLU A 90 8.42 1.78 3.42
C GLU A 90 8.12 3.25 3.74
N SER A 91 9.09 3.97 4.30
CA SER A 91 9.01 5.41 4.48
C SER A 91 10.41 6.00 4.41
N ASP A 92 10.53 7.20 3.87
CA ASP A 92 11.78 7.98 3.87
C ASP A 92 12.07 8.62 5.24
N ALA A 93 11.05 8.76 6.10
CA ALA A 93 11.19 9.37 7.41
C ALA A 93 11.87 8.47 8.46
N ALA A 94 11.95 7.15 8.22
CA ALA A 94 12.46 6.16 9.17
C ALA A 94 13.37 5.13 8.50
N LYS A 95 14.40 4.65 9.22
CA LYS A 95 15.28 3.59 8.69
C LYS A 95 14.65 2.21 8.72
N HIS A 96 13.80 1.97 9.71
CA HIS A 96 13.17 0.68 9.92
C HIS A 96 11.67 0.88 10.06
N VAL A 97 10.90 0.08 9.33
CA VAL A 97 9.44 0.11 9.38
C VAL A 97 8.98 -1.32 9.64
N GLU A 98 8.21 -1.48 10.70
CA GLU A 98 7.76 -2.78 11.17
C GLU A 98 6.26 -2.77 11.36
N VAL A 99 5.60 -3.90 11.12
CA VAL A 99 4.16 -4.03 11.33
C VAL A 99 3.93 -4.86 12.59
N HIS A 100 3.15 -4.32 13.52
CA HIS A 100 2.90 -4.94 14.81
C HIS A 100 1.40 -5.13 15.02
N GLU A 101 1.03 -6.26 15.60
CA GLU A 101 -0.33 -6.57 16.02
C GLU A 101 -0.39 -6.72 17.54
N MET A 102 -1.53 -6.36 18.11
CA MET A 102 -1.87 -6.68 19.49
C MET A 102 -2.85 -7.84 19.48
N ALA A 103 -2.43 -9.00 19.95
CA ALA A 103 -3.27 -10.19 20.05
C ALA A 103 -3.43 -10.60 21.52
N MET A 104 -4.65 -10.99 21.90
CA MET A 104 -4.91 -11.67 23.17
C MET A 104 -4.35 -13.08 23.09
N GLN A 105 -3.36 -13.39 23.92
CA GLN A 105 -2.83 -14.73 24.06
C GLN A 105 -2.79 -15.06 25.54
N ASP A 106 -3.54 -16.09 25.94
CA ASP A 106 -3.63 -16.55 27.33
C ASP A 106 -4.08 -15.43 28.30
N ASP A 107 -5.13 -14.67 27.93
CA ASP A 107 -5.63 -13.50 28.66
C ASP A 107 -4.65 -12.32 28.81
N VAL A 108 -3.50 -12.38 28.12
CA VAL A 108 -2.51 -11.29 28.08
C VAL A 108 -2.51 -10.67 26.68
N MET A 109 -2.68 -9.34 26.60
CA MET A 109 -2.42 -8.60 25.37
C MET A 109 -0.92 -8.61 25.08
N LYS A 110 -0.51 -9.34 24.04
CA LYS A 110 0.87 -9.37 23.56
C LYS A 110 0.99 -8.61 22.25
N MET A 111 2.02 -7.78 22.19
CA MET A 111 2.46 -7.13 20.96
C MET A 111 3.34 -8.12 20.19
N ARG A 112 2.99 -8.40 18.94
CA ARG A 112 3.73 -9.31 18.08
C ARG A 112 4.01 -8.62 16.75
N GLN A 113 5.27 -8.66 16.31
CA GLN A 113 5.61 -8.27 14.94
C GLN A 113 4.99 -9.28 13.98
N VAL A 114 4.29 -8.78 12.97
CA VAL A 114 3.73 -9.59 11.88
C VAL A 114 4.45 -9.28 10.58
N PRO A 115 4.83 -10.30 9.80
CA PRO A 115 5.47 -10.08 8.50
C PRO A 115 4.49 -9.56 7.46
N ALA A 116 3.19 -9.81 7.64
CA ALA A 116 2.15 -9.31 6.73
C ALA A 116 0.80 -9.21 7.44
N ILE A 117 -0.05 -8.28 6.97
CA ILE A 117 -1.46 -8.17 7.35
C ILE A 117 -2.31 -8.71 6.20
N ALA A 118 -3.16 -9.68 6.47
CA ALA A 118 -4.13 -10.16 5.48
C ALA A 118 -5.18 -9.07 5.22
N LEU A 119 -5.42 -8.76 3.95
CA LEU A 119 -6.45 -7.82 3.48
C LEU A 119 -7.53 -8.61 2.74
N PRO A 120 -8.66 -8.95 3.39
CA PRO A 120 -9.75 -9.64 2.72
C PRO A 120 -10.43 -8.72 1.70
N ALA A 121 -10.91 -9.30 0.60
CA ALA A 121 -11.65 -8.56 -0.43
C ALA A 121 -12.89 -7.86 0.17
N GLY A 122 -12.96 -6.55 -0.03
CA GLY A 122 -14.06 -5.69 0.42
C GLY A 122 -14.13 -5.45 1.93
N GLN A 123 -13.19 -5.98 2.72
CA GLN A 123 -13.18 -5.80 4.17
C GLN A 123 -12.23 -4.67 4.58
N PRO A 124 -12.70 -3.69 5.35
CA PRO A 124 -11.84 -2.68 5.93
C PRO A 124 -10.98 -3.31 7.04
N VAL A 125 -9.69 -3.05 7.00
CA VAL A 125 -8.73 -3.40 8.04
C VAL A 125 -8.26 -2.13 8.72
N ASP A 126 -8.63 -1.99 9.99
CA ASP A 126 -8.28 -0.85 10.81
C ASP A 126 -6.90 -1.03 11.44
N LEU A 127 -5.97 -0.14 11.10
CA LEU A 127 -4.73 0.02 11.84
C LEU A 127 -4.92 1.12 12.87
N LYS A 128 -5.13 0.71 14.12
CA LYS A 128 -5.44 1.61 15.24
C LYS A 128 -4.65 1.22 16.50
N PRO A 129 -4.50 2.15 17.46
CA PRO A 129 -3.92 1.82 18.76
C PRO A 129 -4.66 0.65 19.41
N GLY A 130 -3.93 -0.39 19.82
CA GLY A 130 -4.51 -1.60 20.42
C GLY A 130 -4.90 -2.70 19.43
N GLY A 131 -4.64 -2.51 18.13
CA GLY A 131 -4.77 -3.55 17.09
C GLY A 131 -3.53 -3.61 16.22
N TYR A 132 -3.71 -3.63 14.90
CA TYR A 132 -2.62 -3.50 13.94
C TYR A 132 -2.11 -2.06 13.91
N HIS A 133 -0.80 -1.88 13.80
CA HIS A 133 -0.18 -0.57 13.60
C HIS A 133 1.19 -0.73 12.94
N VAL A 134 1.61 0.30 12.22
CA VAL A 134 2.93 0.32 11.59
C VAL A 134 3.86 1.14 12.49
N MET A 135 4.90 0.53 13.03
CA MET A 135 5.94 1.23 13.78
C MET A 135 7.07 1.67 12.85
N LEU A 136 7.37 2.96 12.91
CA LEU A 136 8.56 3.56 12.30
C LEU A 136 9.60 3.67 13.41
N ILE A 137 10.76 3.07 13.20
CA ILE A 137 11.88 3.01 14.14
C ILE A 137 13.09 3.70 13.50
N ASP A 138 13.91 4.35 14.33
CA ASP A 138 15.05 5.15 13.90
C ASP A 138 14.63 6.27 12.93
N LEU A 139 13.74 7.12 13.42
CA LEU A 139 13.31 8.33 12.72
C LEU A 139 14.51 9.24 12.41
N ALA A 140 14.61 9.67 11.16
CA ALA A 140 15.68 10.56 10.70
C ALA A 140 15.54 11.99 11.28
N ARG A 141 14.31 12.39 11.60
CA ARG A 141 13.96 13.68 12.20
C ARG A 141 12.83 13.52 13.20
N GLN A 142 12.72 14.47 14.12
CA GLN A 142 11.53 14.57 14.96
C GLN A 142 10.30 14.87 14.09
N ILE A 143 9.21 14.15 14.36
CA ILE A 143 7.91 14.35 13.73
C ILE A 143 7.04 15.21 14.66
N THR A 144 6.68 16.40 14.18
CA THR A 144 5.85 17.36 14.92
C THR A 144 4.41 17.35 14.41
N PRO A 145 3.41 17.72 15.22
CA PRO A 145 2.02 17.80 14.75
C PRO A 145 1.89 18.73 13.53
N GLY A 146 1.22 18.27 12.47
CA GLY A 146 1.08 18.97 11.19
C GLY A 146 2.16 18.65 10.16
N ASP A 147 3.23 17.93 10.53
CA ASP A 147 4.18 17.39 9.56
C ASP A 147 3.50 16.34 8.67
N HIS A 148 3.92 16.27 7.41
CA HIS A 148 3.48 15.24 6.48
C HIS A 148 4.63 14.27 6.22
N ILE A 149 4.34 12.97 6.26
CA ILE A 149 5.29 11.90 5.97
C ILE A 149 4.73 11.10 4.81
N ASP A 150 5.56 10.83 3.82
CA ASP A 150 5.20 9.91 2.75
C ASP A 150 5.56 8.48 3.16
N VAL A 151 4.60 7.58 2.99
CA VAL A 151 4.75 6.15 3.24
C VAL A 151 4.32 5.40 1.99
N THR A 152 5.06 4.36 1.63
CA THR A 152 4.72 3.48 0.51
C THR A 152 4.32 2.13 1.06
N LEU A 153 3.05 1.76 0.90
CA LEU A 153 2.57 0.44 1.27
C LEU A 153 2.85 -0.55 0.15
N ILE A 154 3.42 -1.70 0.48
CA ILE A 154 3.64 -2.80 -0.45
C ILE A 154 2.57 -3.86 -0.20
N VAL A 155 1.57 -3.89 -1.08
CA VAL A 155 0.46 -4.84 -1.02
C VAL A 155 0.67 -5.91 -2.07
N GLU A 156 0.60 -7.16 -1.66
CA GLU A 156 0.64 -8.31 -2.55
C GLU A 156 -0.77 -8.85 -2.77
N ASP A 157 -1.20 -8.95 -4.02
CA ASP A 157 -2.52 -9.48 -4.37
C ASP A 157 -2.56 -11.03 -4.35
N ALA A 158 -3.74 -11.61 -4.58
CA ALA A 158 -3.91 -13.06 -4.69
C ALA A 158 -3.08 -13.71 -5.82
N LYS A 159 -2.61 -12.94 -6.81
CA LYS A 159 -1.74 -13.38 -7.91
C LYS A 159 -0.25 -13.20 -7.58
N GLN A 160 0.08 -12.85 -6.34
CA GLN A 160 1.45 -12.57 -5.89
C GLN A 160 2.10 -11.37 -6.59
N GLN A 161 1.29 -10.45 -7.12
CA GLN A 161 1.82 -9.21 -7.69
C GLN A 161 1.91 -8.15 -6.59
N GLN A 162 3.06 -7.50 -6.52
CA GLN A 162 3.33 -6.45 -5.56
C GLN A 162 2.91 -5.09 -6.14
N HIS A 163 2.08 -4.37 -5.40
CA HIS A 163 1.59 -3.04 -5.71
C HIS A 163 2.12 -2.07 -4.66
N ARG A 164 2.72 -0.96 -5.12
CA ARG A 164 3.31 0.06 -4.25
C ARG A 164 2.37 1.25 -4.17
N VAL A 165 1.69 1.41 -3.03
CA VAL A 165 0.71 2.46 -2.79
C VAL A 165 1.34 3.60 -2.00
N PRO A 166 1.71 4.73 -2.63
CA PRO A 166 2.16 5.90 -1.90
C PRO A 166 0.97 6.54 -1.18
N VAL A 167 1.16 6.86 0.09
CA VAL A 167 0.19 7.50 0.97
C VAL A 167 0.92 8.59 1.74
N SER A 168 0.35 9.79 1.75
CA SER A 168 0.84 10.86 2.60
C SER A 168 0.06 10.82 3.91
N VAL A 169 0.76 10.75 5.04
CA VAL A 169 0.16 10.72 6.38
C VAL A 169 0.51 11.98 7.14
N GLU A 170 -0.50 12.59 7.76
CA GLU A 170 -0.33 13.78 8.58
C GLU A 170 -0.01 13.38 10.02
N ALA A 171 0.95 14.07 10.64
CA ALA A 171 1.32 13.89 12.02
C ALA A 171 0.33 14.53 12.97
N ARG A 172 -0.19 13.75 13.92
CA ARG A 172 -1.18 14.17 14.91
C ARG A 172 -0.71 13.81 16.32
N ALA A 173 -0.96 14.69 17.29
CA ALA A 173 -0.70 14.38 18.68
C ALA A 173 -1.67 13.28 19.17
N LEU A 174 -1.20 12.34 20.01
CA LEU A 174 -2.04 11.29 20.61
C LEU A 174 -3.29 11.82 21.34
N ASN A 175 -3.22 13.07 21.80
CA ASN A 175 -4.28 13.73 22.56
C ASN A 175 -5.30 14.41 21.66
N ALA A 176 -5.03 14.51 20.36
CA ALA A 176 -6.03 14.91 19.38
C ALA A 176 -6.90 13.69 19.13
N LYS A 177 -7.95 13.54 19.95
CA LYS A 177 -9.05 12.61 19.61
C LYS A 177 -9.42 12.85 18.14
N ALA A 178 -9.62 11.77 17.40
CA ALA A 178 -10.36 11.81 16.15
C ALA A 178 -11.72 12.48 16.44
N GLY A 179 -11.82 13.80 16.20
CA GLY A 179 -13.03 14.60 16.40
C GLY A 179 -13.04 15.67 17.51
N GLU A 180 -11.95 15.99 18.22
CA GLU A 180 -12.00 17.07 19.24
C GLU A 180 -11.15 18.28 18.82
N ALA A 181 -11.83 19.39 18.52
CA ALA A 181 -11.23 20.71 18.29
C ALA A 181 -10.33 21.14 19.48
N PRO A 182 -9.30 21.98 19.25
CA PRO A 182 -8.33 22.33 20.28
C PRO A 182 -9.01 23.08 21.43
N ALA A 183 -9.17 22.41 22.58
CA ALA A 183 -9.59 23.04 23.82
C ALA A 183 -8.48 23.97 24.31
N LYS A 184 -8.73 25.27 24.21
CA LYS A 184 -7.90 26.31 24.82
C LYS A 184 -7.93 26.16 26.34
N HIS A 185 -6.83 25.70 26.93
CA HIS A 185 -6.59 25.90 28.37
C HIS A 185 -6.10 27.34 28.55
N GLY A 186 -7.02 28.22 28.97
CA GLY A 186 -6.70 29.52 29.52
C GLY A 186 -6.36 29.36 31.00
N HIS A 187 -5.27 30.00 31.43
CA HIS A 187 -4.95 30.27 32.82
C HIS A 187 -5.41 31.70 33.17
#